data_AF-A0A2V9PCL3-F1
#
_entry.id   AF-A0A2V9PCL3-F1
#
_cell.length_a   1.000
_cell.length_b   1.000
_cell.length_c   1.000
_cell.angle_alpha   90.00
_cell.angle_beta   90.00
_cell.angle_gamma   90.00
#
_symmetry.space_group_name_H-M   'P 1'
#
loop_
_entity.id
_entity.type
_entity.pdbx_description
1 polymer ?
#
loop_
_entity_poly.entity_id
_entity_poly.type
_entity_poly.pdbx_seq_one_letter_code
_entity_poly.pdbx_strand_id
1 'polypeptide(L)'
;MPRHVYFGDGSEIEDSVMDHVGEVYERNAVRFQWQAGDMVSLDNMLVAHARDPFVGERKILVALGDMITDNEVTRINQKGANA
;
A
#
# COMPACT_ATOMS: atom_id res chain seq x y z
N MET A 1 -14.82 -11.02 -10.32
CA MET A 1 -14.45 -10.60 -11.70
C MET A 1 -12.95 -10.76 -11.81
N PRO A 2 -12.39 -11.75 -12.52
CA PRO A 2 -10.94 -11.80 -12.67
C PRO A 2 -10.52 -10.65 -13.59
N ARG A 3 -9.44 -10.00 -13.21
CA ARG A 3 -8.81 -8.93 -13.98
C ARG A 3 -8.33 -9.58 -15.28
N HIS A 4 -8.58 -8.97 -16.45
CA HIS A 4 -8.00 -9.45 -17.72
C HIS A 4 -6.50 -9.11 -17.72
N VAL A 5 -5.70 -9.91 -17.04
CA VAL A 5 -4.27 -9.71 -16.83
C VAL A 5 -3.56 -11.02 -17.17
N TYR A 6 -2.46 -10.89 -17.89
CA TYR A 6 -1.64 -11.97 -18.42
C TYR A 6 -0.19 -11.74 -17.98
N PHE A 7 0.65 -12.76 -18.07
CA PHE A 7 2.09 -12.56 -18.01
C PHE A 7 2.56 -11.67 -19.17
N GLY A 8 3.78 -11.14 -19.08
CA GLY A 8 4.34 -10.24 -20.10
C GLY A 8 4.46 -10.86 -21.50
N ASP A 9 4.41 -12.19 -21.59
CA ASP A 9 4.40 -12.95 -22.84
C ASP A 9 2.98 -13.23 -23.38
N GLY A 10 1.93 -12.80 -22.67
CA GLY A 10 0.53 -13.00 -23.03
C GLY A 10 -0.08 -14.32 -22.56
N SER A 11 0.65 -15.18 -21.86
CA SER A 11 0.08 -16.37 -21.23
C SER A 11 -0.82 -16.03 -20.03
N GLU A 12 -1.87 -16.82 -19.80
CA GLU A 12 -2.75 -16.64 -18.65
C GLU A 12 -1.99 -16.84 -17.34
N ILE A 13 -2.29 -16.01 -16.34
CA ILE A 13 -1.77 -16.20 -14.99
C ILE A 13 -2.61 -17.29 -14.33
N GLU A 14 -1.99 -18.37 -13.88
CA GLU A 14 -2.69 -19.48 -13.27
C GLU A 14 -3.30 -19.09 -11.91
N ASP A 15 -4.46 -19.66 -11.58
CA ASP A 15 -5.15 -19.40 -10.31
C ASP A 15 -4.25 -19.67 -9.10
N SER A 16 -3.42 -20.73 -9.14
CA SER A 16 -2.49 -21.06 -8.06
C SER A 16 -1.45 -19.97 -7.78
N VAL A 17 -1.04 -19.21 -8.82
CA VAL A 17 -0.11 -18.09 -8.65
C VAL A 17 -0.83 -16.95 -7.92
N MET A 18 -2.06 -16.65 -8.33
CA MET A 18 -2.87 -15.61 -7.69
C MET A 18 -3.22 -15.97 -6.25
N ASP A 19 -3.53 -17.23 -5.96
CA ASP A 19 -3.77 -17.74 -4.61
C ASP A 19 -2.54 -17.56 -3.74
N HIS A 20 -1.35 -17.90 -4.26
CA HIS A 20 -0.10 -17.71 -3.53
C HIS A 20 0.18 -16.23 -3.22
N VAL A 21 -0.01 -15.35 -4.21
CA VAL A 21 0.13 -13.89 -4.01
C VAL A 21 -0.84 -13.40 -2.94
N GLY A 22 -2.10 -13.84 -3.00
CA GLY A 22 -3.11 -13.52 -1.98
C GLY A 22 -2.70 -13.99 -0.58
N GLU A 23 -2.22 -15.23 -0.45
CA GLU A 23 -1.74 -15.77 0.82
C GLU A 23 -0.58 -14.94 1.40
N VAL A 24 0.36 -14.52 0.55
CA VAL A 24 1.49 -13.67 0.96
C VAL A 24 1.00 -12.29 1.41
N TYR A 25 0.04 -11.68 0.71
CA TYR A 25 -0.57 -10.42 1.15
C TYR A 25 -1.22 -10.58 2.52
N GLU A 26 -2.04 -11.62 2.70
CA GLU A 26 -2.76 -11.88 3.94
C GLU A 26 -1.82 -12.12 5.13
N ARG A 27 -0.76 -12.91 4.92
CA ARG A 27 0.23 -13.24 5.96
C ARG A 27 1.04 -12.01 6.41
N ASN A 28 1.28 -11.05 5.52
CA ASN A 28 2.10 -9.87 5.82
C ASN A 28 1.28 -8.61 6.11
N ALA A 29 -0.06 -8.68 6.03
CA ALA A 29 -0.92 -7.54 6.24
C ALA A 29 -0.90 -7.07 7.70
N VAL A 30 -0.59 -5.80 7.90
CA VAL A 30 -0.77 -5.12 9.19
C VAL A 30 -2.17 -4.53 9.23
N ARG A 31 -2.96 -4.95 10.23
CA ARG A 31 -4.36 -4.52 10.40
C ARG A 31 -4.53 -3.74 11.68
N PHE A 32 -5.27 -2.64 11.59
CA PHE A 32 -5.65 -1.83 12.73
C PHE A 32 -7.05 -1.26 12.51
N GLN A 33 -7.75 -1.03 13.61
CA GLN A 33 -9.04 -0.35 13.59
C GLN A 33 -8.81 1.15 13.67
N TRP A 34 -9.26 1.87 12.64
CA TRP A 34 -9.22 3.33 12.62
C TRP A 34 -10.00 3.94 13.77
N GLN A 35 -9.36 4.86 14.49
CA GLN A 35 -9.99 5.78 15.42
C GLN A 35 -10.01 7.19 14.83
N ALA A 36 -10.94 8.02 15.30
CA ALA A 36 -10.99 9.42 14.90
C ALA A 36 -9.72 10.14 15.34
N GLY A 37 -9.03 10.77 14.38
CA GLY A 37 -7.75 11.46 14.61
C GLY A 37 -6.51 10.65 14.28
N ASP A 38 -6.64 9.35 14.00
CA ASP A 38 -5.51 8.55 13.54
C ASP A 38 -4.99 9.04 12.19
N MET A 39 -3.67 8.96 12.00
CA MET A 39 -3.00 9.23 10.74
C MET A 39 -2.04 8.10 10.42
N VAL A 40 -2.07 7.64 9.17
CA VAL A 40 -1.08 6.71 8.63
C VAL A 40 -0.34 7.39 7.49
N SER A 41 0.98 7.34 7.57
CA SER A 41 1.88 7.66 6.47
C SER A 41 2.56 6.36 6.04
N LEU A 42 2.69 6.18 4.72
CA LEU A 42 3.35 5.02 4.14
C LEU A 42 4.18 5.46 2.94
N ASP A 43 5.20 4.68 2.64
CA ASP A 43 5.92 4.77 1.37
C ASP A 43 5.18 3.95 0.32
N ASN A 44 4.65 4.62 -0.70
CA ASN A 44 3.84 3.98 -1.74
C ASN A 44 4.63 3.03 -2.65
N MET A 45 5.96 3.12 -2.65
CA MET A 45 6.82 2.20 -3.40
C MET A 45 7.06 0.88 -2.67
N LEU A 46 6.97 0.90 -1.34
CA LEU A 46 7.27 -0.26 -0.49
C LEU A 46 6.02 -0.96 0.06
N VAL A 47 4.90 -0.24 0.15
CA VAL A 47 3.69 -0.71 0.82
C VAL A 47 2.52 -0.79 -0.14
N ALA A 48 2.06 -2.02 -0.38
CA ALA A 48 0.72 -2.24 -0.90
C ALA A 48 -0.30 -2.05 0.22
N HIS A 49 -1.37 -1.31 -0.05
CA HIS A 49 -2.43 -1.06 0.91
C HIS A 49 -3.78 -1.51 0.35
N ALA A 50 -4.62 -2.04 1.23
CA ALA A 50 -5.94 -2.54 0.91
C ALA A 50 -6.94 -2.13 2.01
N ARG A 51 -8.18 -2.56 1.86
CA ARG A 51 -9.25 -2.23 2.78
C ARG A 51 -10.14 -3.45 3.00
N ASP A 52 -10.27 -3.86 4.26
CA ASP A 52 -11.25 -4.87 4.64
C ASP A 52 -12.68 -4.34 4.42
N PRO A 53 -13.67 -5.23 4.20
CA PRO A 53 -15.09 -4.85 4.17
C PRO A 53 -15.50 -4.05 5.41
N PHE A 54 -16.45 -3.14 5.26
CA PHE A 54 -16.99 -2.33 6.35
C PHE A 54 -18.49 -2.08 6.16
N VAL A 55 -19.15 -1.66 7.23
CA VAL A 55 -20.56 -1.27 7.24
C VAL A 55 -20.70 0.05 8.01
N GLY A 56 -21.63 0.92 7.59
CA GLY A 56 -21.91 2.20 8.23
C GLY A 56 -21.12 3.37 7.64
N GLU A 57 -21.22 4.53 8.29
CA GLU A 57 -20.53 5.75 7.85
C GLU A 57 -19.04 5.70 8.18
N ARG A 58 -18.20 6.02 7.18
CA ARG A 58 -16.74 6.11 7.34
C ARG A 58 -16.20 7.19 6.42
N LYS A 59 -15.37 8.09 6.95
CA LYS A 59 -14.66 9.11 6.18
C LYS A 59 -13.17 9.01 6.45
N ILE A 60 -12.40 8.73 5.41
CA ILE A 60 -10.94 8.76 5.41
C ILE A 60 -10.50 9.82 4.42
N LEU A 61 -9.56 10.66 4.82
CA LEU A 61 -8.93 11.65 3.97
C LEU A 61 -7.58 11.11 3.50
N VAL A 62 -7.22 11.44 2.26
CA VAL A 62 -5.95 11.02 1.65
C VAL A 62 -5.24 12.25 1.11
N ALA A 63 -3.94 12.34 1.38
CA ALA A 63 -3.03 13.26 0.73
C ALA A 63 -1.94 12.43 0.06
N LEU A 64 -1.65 12.73 -1.21
CA LEU A 64 -0.54 12.11 -1.93
C LEU A 64 0.65 13.06 -1.88
N GLY A 65 1.80 12.53 -1.47
CA GLY A 65 3.06 13.25 -1.55
C GLY A 65 3.65 13.22 -2.96
N ASP A 66 4.57 14.13 -3.24
CA ASP A 66 5.37 14.10 -4.45
C ASP A 66 6.30 12.89 -4.46
N MET A 67 6.63 12.42 -5.66
CA MET A 67 7.68 11.43 -5.83
C MET A 67 9.02 12.08 -5.48
N ILE A 68 9.72 11.49 -4.52
CA ILE A 68 11.03 11.94 -4.07
C ILE A 68 12.04 10.81 -4.23
N THR A 69 13.28 11.17 -4.54
CA THR A 69 14.39 10.25 -4.64
C THR A 69 15.01 9.96 -3.27
N ASP A 70 15.73 8.86 -3.15
CA ASP A 70 16.44 8.48 -1.91
C ASP A 70 17.43 9.57 -1.43
N ASN A 71 18.07 10.25 -2.37
CA ASN A 71 18.95 11.39 -2.08
C ASN A 71 18.19 12.57 -1.44
N GLU A 72 16.95 12.81 -1.85
CA GLU A 72 16.10 13.87 -1.31
C GLU A 72 15.59 13.52 0.08
N VAL A 73 15.18 12.26 0.30
CA VAL A 73 14.79 11.74 1.62
C VAL A 73 15.93 11.95 2.63
N THR A 74 17.15 11.56 2.25
CA THR A 74 18.34 11.69 3.11
C THR A 74 18.60 13.15 3.50
N ARG A 75 18.50 14.07 2.54
CA ARG A 75 18.69 15.51 2.79
C ARG A 75 17.62 16.11 3.70
N ILE A 76 16.36 15.72 3.53
CA ILE A 76 15.25 16.20 4.37
C ILE A 76 15.46 15.74 5.82
N ASN A 77 15.78 14.47 6.03
CA ASN A 77 16.03 13.93 7.37
C ASN A 77 17.22 14.60 8.06
N GLN A 78 18.30 14.89 7.32
CA GLN A 78 19.45 15.66 7.85
C GLN A 78 19.10 17.10 8.21
N LYS A 79 18.21 17.77 7.45
CA LYS A 79 17.74 19.12 7.80
C LYS A 79 16.83 19.13 9.03
N GLY A 80 15.93 18.15 9.15
CA GLY A 80 15.04 18.03 10.31
C GLY A 80 15.75 17.67 11.62
N ALA A 81 16.88 16.97 11.55
CA ALA A 81 17.70 16.64 12.72
C ALA A 81 18.58 17.79 13.24
N ASN A 82 18.76 18.85 12.43
CA ASN A 82 19.59 20.02 12.76
C ASN A 82 18.76 21.28 13.04
N ALA A 83 17.44 21.15 13.16
CA ALA A 83 16.49 22.20 13.53
C ALA A 83 15.92 21.93 14.93
#